data_AF-A0A2H9NB60-F1
#
_entry.id   AF-A0A2H9NB60-F1
#
_cell.length_a   1.000
_cell.length_b   1.000
_cell.length_c   1.000
_cell.angle_alpha   90.00
_cell.angle_beta   90.00
_cell.angle_gamma   90.00
#
_symmetry.space_group_name_H-M   'P 1'
#
loop_
_entity.id
_entity.type
_entity.pdbx_description
1 polymer ?
#
loop_
_entity_poly.entity_id
_entity_poly.type
_entity_poly.pdbx_seq_one_letter_code
_entity_poly.pdbx_strand_id
1 'polypeptide(L)'
;MKKLASMAQGDVRSALNDLQNLESDEEVVELYERQKRVNIFEVLKIIFKSRNIDSLIKALDDFSDLELKDVLLWVAENIIVEYEKPHEIREAYDWISRADVFMGRINKRMHWRLMYYAKLLFTIGVGLSKDDMYRKFSRFQVPVKIGKMVKSVKSRNELKTLAAEIGSLTHCSRSKALVEYAPYYKLWLNA
;
A
#
# COMPACT_ATOMS: atom_id res chain seq x y z
N MET A 1 -16.76 -31.69 1.43
CA MET A 1 -17.21 -30.94 2.65
C MET A 1 -16.11 -30.52 3.65
N LYS A 2 -15.27 -31.42 4.21
CA LYS A 2 -14.25 -31.01 5.22
C LYS A 2 -13.26 -29.96 4.72
N LYS A 3 -12.89 -30.01 3.42
CA LYS A 3 -12.05 -28.99 2.77
C LYS A 3 -12.74 -27.62 2.80
N LEU A 4 -13.99 -27.50 2.33
CA LEU A 4 -14.77 -26.24 2.33
C LEU A 4 -14.84 -25.59 3.73
N ALA A 5 -15.06 -26.39 4.77
CA ALA A 5 -15.13 -25.90 6.16
C ALA A 5 -13.76 -25.40 6.69
N SER A 6 -12.65 -26.03 6.31
CA SER A 6 -11.31 -25.50 6.60
C SER A 6 -10.95 -24.27 5.74
N MET A 7 -11.56 -24.13 4.56
CA MET A 7 -11.30 -23.07 3.58
C MET A 7 -12.03 -21.76 3.90
N ALA A 8 -13.17 -21.83 4.58
CA ALA A 8 -13.95 -20.65 4.99
C ALA A 8 -13.21 -19.71 5.93
N GLN A 9 -12.11 -20.15 6.58
CA GLN A 9 -11.40 -19.39 7.64
C GLN A 9 -12.34 -18.75 8.69
N GLY A 10 -13.51 -19.36 8.93
CA GLY A 10 -14.54 -18.85 9.84
C GLY A 10 -15.62 -17.95 9.21
N ASP A 11 -15.51 -17.59 7.92
CA ASP A 11 -16.55 -16.86 7.18
C ASP A 11 -17.54 -17.82 6.51
N VAL A 12 -18.63 -18.09 7.24
CA VAL A 12 -19.71 -18.99 6.83
C VAL A 12 -20.45 -18.49 5.57
N ARG A 13 -20.44 -17.18 5.31
CA ARG A 13 -21.18 -16.60 4.18
C ARG A 13 -20.49 -16.89 2.85
N SER A 14 -19.18 -16.70 2.80
CA SER A 14 -18.37 -17.03 1.62
C SER A 14 -18.44 -18.53 1.32
N ALA A 15 -18.36 -19.37 2.35
CA ALA A 15 -18.47 -20.82 2.21
C ALA A 15 -19.82 -21.29 1.64
N LEU A 16 -20.92 -20.62 2.01
CA LEU A 16 -22.26 -20.94 1.51
C LEU A 16 -22.41 -20.56 0.03
N ASN A 17 -21.89 -19.40 -0.37
CA ASN A 17 -21.89 -18.98 -1.77
C ASN A 17 -21.06 -19.91 -2.66
N ASP A 18 -19.90 -20.34 -2.17
CA ASP A 18 -19.05 -21.28 -2.90
C ASP A 18 -19.77 -22.63 -3.07
N LEU A 19 -20.42 -23.13 -2.00
CA LEU A 19 -21.20 -24.37 -2.05
C LEU A 19 -22.40 -24.30 -3.02
N GLN A 20 -23.08 -23.15 -3.09
CA GLN A 20 -24.22 -22.96 -3.99
C GLN A 20 -23.81 -22.96 -5.47
N ASN A 21 -22.54 -22.67 -5.77
CA ASN A 21 -22.01 -22.58 -7.13
C ASN A 21 -21.32 -23.87 -7.61
N LEU A 22 -21.34 -24.96 -6.84
CA LEU A 22 -20.57 -26.18 -7.11
C LEU A 22 -21.47 -27.39 -7.43
N GLU A 23 -21.23 -28.03 -8.58
CA GLU A 23 -21.87 -29.31 -8.96
C GLU A 23 -20.98 -30.55 -8.75
N SER A 24 -19.66 -30.42 -8.51
CA SER A 24 -18.79 -31.59 -8.23
C SER A 24 -17.55 -31.28 -7.37
N ASP A 25 -17.04 -32.29 -6.63
CA ASP A 25 -15.87 -32.17 -5.73
C ASP A 25 -14.52 -32.03 -6.48
N GLU A 26 -14.46 -32.36 -7.77
CA GLU A 26 -13.24 -32.24 -8.62
C GLU A 26 -13.00 -30.79 -9.06
N GLU A 27 -14.08 -30.06 -9.38
CA GLU A 27 -14.04 -28.64 -9.78
C GLU A 27 -13.53 -27.74 -8.63
N VAL A 28 -13.77 -28.16 -7.37
CA VAL A 28 -13.26 -27.49 -6.16
C VAL A 28 -11.73 -27.45 -6.13
N VAL A 29 -11.07 -28.52 -6.57
CA VAL A 29 -9.60 -28.63 -6.52
C VAL A 29 -8.99 -27.73 -7.59
N GLU A 30 -9.51 -27.74 -8.81
CA GLU A 30 -9.03 -26.87 -9.90
C GLU A 30 -9.30 -25.38 -9.65
N LEU A 31 -10.49 -25.02 -9.13
CA LEU A 31 -10.81 -23.64 -8.79
C LEU A 31 -9.88 -23.08 -7.71
N TYR A 32 -9.51 -23.90 -6.72
CA TYR A 32 -8.69 -23.47 -5.61
C TYR A 32 -7.19 -23.44 -5.93
N GLU A 33 -6.67 -24.37 -6.74
CA GLU A 33 -5.30 -24.29 -7.27
C GLU A 33 -5.10 -23.03 -8.12
N ARG A 34 -6.13 -22.62 -8.88
CA ARG A 34 -6.14 -21.32 -9.59
C ARG A 34 -6.22 -20.10 -8.67
N GLN A 35 -6.89 -20.21 -7.52
CA GLN A 35 -7.17 -19.08 -6.62
C GLN A 35 -6.09 -18.83 -5.56
N LYS A 36 -4.93 -19.48 -5.60
CA LYS A 36 -3.85 -19.20 -4.64
C LYS A 36 -3.28 -17.81 -4.88
N ARG A 37 -3.96 -16.80 -4.32
CA ARG A 37 -3.60 -15.38 -4.43
C ARG A 37 -2.18 -15.19 -3.96
N VAL A 38 -1.39 -14.49 -4.77
CA VAL A 38 -0.01 -14.17 -4.44
C VAL A 38 -0.03 -13.21 -3.24
N ASN A 39 0.75 -13.51 -2.20
CA ASN A 39 0.90 -12.61 -1.06
C ASN A 39 1.82 -11.44 -1.44
N ILE A 40 1.62 -10.26 -0.85
CA ILE A 40 2.49 -9.10 -1.02
C ILE A 40 3.98 -9.42 -0.79
N PHE A 41 4.32 -10.34 0.11
CA PHE A 41 5.72 -10.73 0.35
C PHE A 41 6.36 -11.45 -0.86
N GLU A 42 5.60 -12.25 -1.60
CA GLU A 42 6.07 -12.89 -2.82
C GLU A 42 6.25 -11.86 -3.94
N VAL A 43 5.33 -10.88 -4.05
CA VAL A 43 5.49 -9.74 -4.97
C VAL A 43 6.77 -8.96 -4.67
N LEU A 44 7.02 -8.62 -3.40
CA LEU A 44 8.25 -7.93 -2.98
C LEU A 44 9.49 -8.75 -3.32
N LYS A 45 9.44 -10.07 -3.10
CA LYS A 45 10.54 -10.98 -3.45
C LYS A 45 10.81 -10.95 -4.96
N ILE A 46 9.79 -10.97 -5.80
CA ILE A 46 9.93 -10.86 -7.26
C ILE A 46 10.58 -9.52 -7.62
N ILE A 47 10.04 -8.40 -7.13
CA ILE A 47 10.55 -7.04 -7.44
C ILE A 47 12.03 -6.91 -7.02
N PHE A 48 12.35 -7.29 -5.78
CA PHE A 48 13.68 -7.06 -5.23
C PHE A 48 14.72 -8.05 -5.73
N LYS A 49 14.36 -9.33 -5.94
CA LYS A 49 15.34 -10.39 -6.27
C LYS A 49 15.41 -10.75 -7.75
N SER A 50 14.38 -10.47 -8.55
CA SER A 50 14.42 -10.77 -9.99
C SER A 50 15.29 -9.77 -10.76
N ARG A 51 16.01 -10.25 -11.79
CA ARG A 51 16.60 -9.42 -12.86
C ARG A 51 15.88 -9.59 -14.21
N ASN A 52 14.94 -10.53 -14.29
CA ASN A 52 14.19 -10.77 -15.50
C ASN A 52 13.04 -9.74 -15.61
N ILE A 53 13.06 -8.97 -16.69
CA ILE A 53 12.07 -7.93 -16.99
C ILE A 53 10.66 -8.54 -17.09
N ASP A 54 10.50 -9.70 -17.72
CA ASP A 54 9.19 -10.35 -17.87
C ASP A 54 8.58 -10.72 -16.51
N SER A 55 9.41 -11.21 -15.58
CA SER A 55 8.96 -11.49 -14.21
C SER A 55 8.58 -10.21 -13.47
N LEU A 56 9.27 -9.10 -13.70
CA LEU A 56 8.98 -7.80 -13.08
C LEU A 56 7.71 -7.15 -13.65
N ILE A 57 7.44 -7.32 -14.96
CA ILE A 57 6.20 -6.88 -15.60
C ILE A 57 5.01 -7.61 -14.99
N LYS A 58 5.12 -8.94 -14.86
CA LYS A 58 4.05 -9.81 -14.39
C LYS A 58 3.93 -9.90 -12.87
N ALA A 59 4.79 -9.21 -12.12
CA ALA A 59 4.87 -9.32 -10.67
C ALA A 59 3.56 -9.03 -9.93
N LEU A 60 2.63 -8.31 -10.57
CA LEU A 60 1.35 -7.91 -10.01
C LEU A 60 0.13 -8.51 -10.73
N ASP A 61 0.32 -9.37 -11.73
CA ASP A 61 -0.80 -9.86 -12.55
C ASP A 61 -1.75 -10.72 -11.71
N ASP A 62 -1.19 -11.56 -10.83
CA ASP A 62 -1.94 -12.45 -9.93
C ASP A 62 -2.11 -11.86 -8.50
N PHE A 63 -1.83 -10.55 -8.33
CA PHE A 63 -1.92 -9.86 -7.04
C PHE A 63 -3.10 -8.87 -7.02
N SER A 64 -4.11 -9.18 -6.21
CA SER A 64 -5.34 -8.39 -6.09
C SER A 64 -5.69 -7.92 -4.67
N ASP A 65 -4.85 -8.22 -3.68
CA ASP A 65 -5.21 -8.05 -2.27
C ASP A 65 -5.03 -6.63 -1.74
N LEU A 66 -4.22 -5.80 -2.42
CA LEU A 66 -4.00 -4.39 -2.05
C LEU A 66 -4.20 -3.47 -3.24
N GLU A 67 -4.61 -2.24 -2.94
CA GLU A 67 -4.59 -1.17 -3.92
C GLU A 67 -3.16 -0.82 -4.33
N LEU A 68 -3.00 -0.29 -5.54
CA LEU A 68 -1.69 -0.01 -6.10
C LEU A 68 -0.87 1.01 -5.30
N LYS A 69 -1.56 1.98 -4.69
CA LYS A 69 -0.95 2.98 -3.80
C LYS A 69 -0.31 2.32 -2.57
N ASP A 70 -0.93 1.25 -2.07
CA ASP A 70 -0.46 0.55 -0.89
C ASP A 70 0.72 -0.35 -1.26
N VAL A 71 0.66 -1.04 -2.41
CA VAL A 71 1.81 -1.77 -2.96
C VAL A 71 3.02 -0.86 -3.14
N LEU A 72 2.83 0.35 -3.68
CA LEU A 72 3.90 1.34 -3.82
C LEU A 72 4.57 1.66 -2.47
N LEU A 73 3.78 1.80 -1.39
CA LEU A 73 4.30 2.01 -0.04
C LEU A 73 5.07 0.81 0.49
N TRP A 74 4.58 -0.41 0.24
CA TRP A 74 5.28 -1.65 0.58
C TRP A 74 6.64 -1.74 -0.10
N VAL A 75 6.73 -1.42 -1.39
CA VAL A 75 8.01 -1.38 -2.09
C VAL A 75 8.91 -0.31 -1.47
N ALA A 76 8.42 0.92 -1.31
CA ALA A 76 9.21 2.04 -0.81
C ALA A 76 9.83 1.80 0.59
N GLU A 77 9.09 1.20 1.52
CA GLU A 77 9.57 0.89 2.87
C GLU A 77 10.67 -0.19 2.83
N ASN A 78 10.57 -1.13 1.89
CA ASN A 78 11.45 -2.30 1.83
C ASN A 78 12.69 -2.12 0.95
N ILE A 79 12.84 -0.97 0.26
CA ILE A 79 14.06 -0.65 -0.51
C ILE A 79 15.29 -0.73 0.39
N ILE A 80 15.28 -0.05 1.54
CA ILE A 80 16.42 -0.03 2.47
C ILE A 80 16.60 -1.34 3.25
N VAL A 81 15.61 -2.25 3.18
CA VAL A 81 15.71 -3.59 3.78
C VAL A 81 16.51 -4.51 2.86
N GLU A 82 16.26 -4.43 1.54
CA GLU A 82 17.01 -5.22 0.55
C GLU A 82 18.31 -4.55 0.11
N TYR A 83 18.27 -3.30 -0.35
CA TYR A 83 19.40 -2.62 -0.97
C TYR A 83 20.31 -1.97 0.07
N GLU A 84 21.62 -2.11 -0.12
CA GLU A 84 22.64 -1.62 0.82
C GLU A 84 23.49 -0.51 0.21
N LYS A 85 23.65 -0.51 -1.12
CA LYS A 85 24.47 0.49 -1.80
C LYS A 85 23.72 1.83 -1.93
N PRO A 86 24.34 2.96 -1.54
CA PRO A 86 23.67 4.27 -1.59
C PRO A 86 23.14 4.66 -2.98
N HIS A 87 23.84 4.31 -4.07
CA HIS A 87 23.39 4.66 -5.42
C HIS A 87 22.16 3.86 -5.84
N GLU A 88 22.10 2.56 -5.54
CA GLU A 88 20.95 1.69 -5.85
C GLU A 88 19.71 2.14 -5.06
N ILE A 89 19.88 2.49 -3.78
CA ILE A 89 18.82 3.03 -2.93
C ILE A 89 18.28 4.35 -3.51
N ARG A 90 19.19 5.26 -3.87
CA ARG A 90 18.82 6.55 -4.47
C ARG A 90 18.03 6.35 -5.76
N GLU A 91 18.51 5.49 -6.64
CA GLU A 91 17.86 5.23 -7.93
C GLU A 91 16.47 4.61 -7.73
N ALA A 92 16.36 3.62 -6.85
CA ALA A 92 15.07 3.00 -6.51
C ALA A 92 14.06 4.04 -5.98
N TYR A 93 14.50 4.96 -5.12
CA TYR A 93 13.63 6.04 -4.64
C TYR A 93 13.26 7.08 -5.71
N ASP A 94 14.12 7.33 -6.70
CA ASP A 94 13.76 8.19 -7.85
C ASP A 94 12.62 7.55 -8.66
N TRP A 95 12.70 6.23 -8.89
CA TRP A 95 11.63 5.47 -9.56
C TRP A 95 10.32 5.48 -8.75
N ILE A 96 10.39 5.28 -7.43
CA ILE A 96 9.22 5.41 -6.55
C ILE A 96 8.62 6.82 -6.60
N SER A 97 9.46 7.86 -6.58
CA SER A 97 9.02 9.26 -6.64
C SER A 97 8.24 9.53 -7.93
N ARG A 98 8.76 9.05 -9.07
CA ARG A 98 8.06 9.14 -10.36
C ARG A 98 6.74 8.38 -10.33
N ALA A 99 6.71 7.16 -9.79
CA ALA A 99 5.49 6.38 -9.68
C ALA A 99 4.41 7.08 -8.85
N ASP A 100 4.78 7.70 -7.72
CA ASP A 100 3.86 8.47 -6.87
C ASP A 100 3.23 9.67 -7.61
N VAL A 101 4.02 10.36 -8.46
CA VAL A 101 3.49 11.42 -9.33
C VAL A 101 2.40 10.87 -10.28
N PHE A 102 2.59 9.68 -10.84
CA PHE A 102 1.55 9.03 -11.66
C PHE A 102 0.33 8.67 -10.82
N MET A 103 0.48 8.17 -9.59
CA MET A 103 -0.64 7.92 -8.68
C MET A 103 -1.45 9.20 -8.40
N GLY A 104 -0.76 10.31 -8.13
CA GLY A 104 -1.39 11.62 -7.94
C GLY A 104 -2.17 12.07 -9.19
N ARG A 105 -1.65 11.81 -10.39
CA ARG A 105 -2.32 12.12 -11.66
C ARG A 105 -3.54 11.21 -11.89
N ILE A 106 -3.45 9.91 -11.58
CA ILE A 106 -4.57 8.96 -11.66
C ILE A 106 -5.73 9.46 -10.80
N ASN A 107 -5.46 9.77 -9.52
CA ASN A 107 -6.49 10.22 -8.59
C ASN A 107 -7.11 11.56 -9.00
N LYS A 108 -6.33 12.49 -9.56
CA LYS A 108 -6.84 13.80 -9.99
C LYS A 108 -7.64 13.77 -11.29
N ARG A 109 -7.23 12.92 -12.25
CA ARG A 109 -7.78 12.92 -13.61
C ARG A 109 -8.67 11.71 -13.91
N MET A 110 -8.79 10.77 -12.98
CA MET A 110 -9.50 9.49 -13.16
C MET A 110 -9.04 8.69 -14.40
N HIS A 111 -7.79 8.91 -14.84
CA HIS A 111 -7.27 8.33 -16.06
C HIS A 111 -6.52 7.03 -15.78
N TRP A 112 -7.27 5.94 -15.63
CA TRP A 112 -6.77 4.63 -15.18
C TRP A 112 -5.70 3.98 -16.07
N ARG A 113 -5.60 4.34 -17.35
CA ARG A 113 -4.51 3.85 -18.22
C ARG A 113 -3.11 4.25 -17.72
N LEU A 114 -3.01 5.31 -16.90
CA LEU A 114 -1.75 5.71 -16.28
C LEU A 114 -1.24 4.69 -15.25
N MET A 115 -2.13 3.81 -14.78
CA MET A 115 -1.81 2.78 -13.80
C MET A 115 -0.77 1.79 -14.31
N TYR A 116 -0.80 1.48 -15.61
CA TYR A 116 0.22 0.64 -16.25
C TYR A 116 1.62 1.24 -16.10
N TYR A 117 1.77 2.54 -16.37
CA TYR A 117 3.06 3.21 -16.21
C TYR A 117 3.50 3.29 -14.75
N ALA A 118 2.58 3.59 -13.83
CA ALA A 118 2.89 3.59 -12.41
C ALA A 118 3.43 2.23 -11.96
N LYS A 119 2.78 1.12 -12.36
CA LYS A 119 3.23 -0.26 -12.11
C LYS A 119 4.66 -0.46 -12.57
N LEU A 120 4.95 -0.20 -13.85
CA LEU A 120 6.29 -0.42 -14.42
C LEU A 120 7.39 0.37 -13.68
N LEU A 121 7.09 1.60 -13.25
CA LEU A 121 8.06 2.43 -12.54
C LEU A 121 8.47 1.81 -11.19
N PHE A 122 7.51 1.36 -10.38
CA PHE A 122 7.84 0.80 -9.07
C PHE A 122 8.13 -0.71 -9.08
N THR A 123 7.85 -1.44 -10.17
CA THR A 123 8.27 -2.83 -10.33
C THR A 123 9.61 -2.93 -11.06
N ILE A 124 9.65 -2.55 -12.34
CA ILE A 124 10.85 -2.65 -13.17
C ILE A 124 11.89 -1.59 -12.76
N GLY A 125 11.47 -0.33 -12.61
CA GLY A 125 12.40 0.74 -12.25
C GLY A 125 13.15 0.45 -10.96
N VAL A 126 12.42 0.08 -9.91
CA VAL A 126 13.02 -0.35 -8.64
C VAL A 126 13.81 -1.64 -8.81
N GLY A 127 13.23 -2.69 -9.42
CA GLY A 127 13.87 -3.98 -9.57
C GLY A 127 15.18 -3.95 -10.35
N LEU A 128 15.33 -3.04 -11.32
CA LEU A 128 16.55 -2.87 -12.11
C LEU A 128 17.55 -1.86 -11.51
N SER A 129 17.20 -1.19 -10.41
CA SER A 129 18.12 -0.23 -9.74
C SER A 129 19.32 -0.91 -9.06
N LYS A 130 19.33 -2.24 -8.95
CA LYS A 130 20.41 -3.01 -8.33
C LYS A 130 21.43 -3.50 -9.37
N ASP A 131 22.71 -3.39 -9.03
CA ASP A 131 23.79 -3.87 -9.91
C ASP A 131 23.77 -5.40 -10.04
N ASP A 132 23.47 -6.11 -8.95
CA ASP A 132 23.35 -7.57 -8.90
C ASP A 132 22.30 -8.02 -7.86
N MET A 133 21.89 -9.29 -7.92
CA MET A 133 20.92 -9.87 -6.99
C MET A 133 21.54 -10.06 -5.60
N TYR A 134 20.89 -9.49 -4.59
CA TYR A 134 21.25 -9.69 -3.19
C TYR A 134 20.90 -11.11 -2.71
N ARG A 135 21.93 -11.87 -2.31
CA ARG A 135 21.81 -13.24 -1.78
C ARG A 135 21.69 -13.27 -0.26
N LYS A 136 20.90 -12.37 0.31
CA LYS A 136 20.60 -12.33 1.75
C LYS A 136 19.13 -12.65 2.03
N PHE A 137 18.88 -13.09 3.25
CA PHE A 137 17.54 -13.18 3.78
C PHE A 137 17.10 -11.79 4.25
N SER A 138 16.07 -11.25 3.60
CA SER A 138 15.49 -9.96 3.95
C SER A 138 14.11 -10.18 4.55
N ARG A 139 13.94 -9.71 5.79
CA ARG A 139 12.64 -9.75 6.46
C ARG A 139 11.85 -8.50 6.07
N PHE A 140 11.03 -8.62 5.03
CA PHE A 140 10.20 -7.52 4.58
C PHE A 140 9.24 -7.04 5.68
N GLN A 141 9.10 -5.73 5.79
CA GLN A 141 8.34 -5.05 6.83
C GLN A 141 7.09 -4.38 6.26
N VAL A 142 6.07 -4.26 7.11
CA VAL A 142 4.84 -3.53 6.80
C VAL A 142 5.14 -2.02 6.76
N PRO A 143 4.59 -1.24 5.82
CA PRO A 143 4.79 0.21 5.75
C PRO A 143 4.41 0.92 7.03
N VAL A 144 5.38 1.64 7.60
CA VAL A 144 5.16 2.43 8.82
C VAL A 144 4.22 3.60 8.54
N LYS A 145 4.28 4.15 7.31
CA LYS A 145 3.43 5.26 6.88
C LYS A 145 1.94 4.95 7.01
N ILE A 146 1.49 3.74 6.65
CA ILE A 146 0.09 3.32 6.78
C ILE A 146 -0.34 3.40 8.25
N GLY A 147 0.44 2.81 9.14
CA GLY A 147 0.18 2.87 10.59
C GLY A 147 0.19 4.29 11.15
N LYS A 148 1.15 5.14 10.75
CA LYS A 148 1.21 6.55 11.17
C LYS A 148 0.02 7.34 10.65
N MET A 149 -0.40 7.13 9.40
CA MET A 149 -1.55 7.82 8.81
C MET A 149 -2.83 7.50 9.55
N VAL A 150 -3.07 6.22 9.87
CA VAL A 150 -4.24 5.78 10.64
C VAL A 150 -4.22 6.36 12.06
N LYS A 151 -3.10 6.23 12.79
CA LYS A 151 -2.97 6.75 14.16
C LYS A 151 -3.21 8.26 14.26
N SER A 152 -2.80 9.02 13.23
CA SER A 152 -2.96 10.47 13.20
C SER A 152 -4.34 10.95 12.73
N VAL A 153 -5.24 10.08 12.24
CA VAL A 153 -6.59 10.50 11.79
C VAL A 153 -7.36 11.17 12.92
N LYS A 154 -7.42 10.53 14.09
CA LYS A 154 -8.18 11.04 15.25
C LYS A 154 -7.68 12.44 15.66
N SER A 155 -6.39 12.56 15.95
CA SER A 155 -5.77 13.82 16.35
C SER A 155 -5.94 14.93 15.29
N ARG A 156 -5.80 14.61 13.99
CA ARG A 156 -6.04 15.59 12.92
C ARG A 156 -7.50 16.04 12.85
N ASN A 157 -8.46 15.16 13.11
CA ASN A 157 -9.87 15.51 13.11
C ASN A 157 -10.22 16.40 14.31
N GLU A 158 -9.72 16.06 15.50
CA GLU A 158 -9.86 16.89 16.72
C GLU A 158 -9.23 18.28 16.53
N LEU A 159 -8.05 18.36 15.92
CA LEU A 159 -7.43 19.65 15.60
C LEU A 159 -8.25 20.42 14.57
N LYS A 160 -8.84 19.77 13.57
CA LYS A 160 -9.70 20.42 12.57
C LYS A 160 -10.99 20.98 13.18
N THR A 161 -11.61 20.27 14.12
CA THR A 161 -12.81 20.76 14.80
C THR A 161 -12.47 21.95 15.70
N LEU A 162 -11.41 21.83 16.51
CA LEU A 162 -10.91 22.93 17.34
C LEU A 162 -10.57 24.17 16.51
N ALA A 163 -9.90 23.98 15.38
CA ALA A 163 -9.56 25.06 14.46
C ALA A 163 -10.79 25.77 13.88
N ALA A 164 -11.88 25.02 13.65
CA ALA A 164 -13.13 25.58 13.15
C ALA A 164 -13.84 26.42 14.22
N GLU A 165 -13.86 25.94 15.46
CA GLU A 165 -14.43 26.67 16.60
C GLU A 165 -13.66 27.96 16.86
N ILE A 166 -12.34 27.89 17.01
CA ILE A 166 -11.48 29.06 17.20
C ILE A 166 -11.61 30.02 16.02
N GLY A 167 -11.61 29.50 14.78
CA GLY A 167 -11.76 30.31 13.57
C GLY A 167 -13.09 31.07 13.52
N SER A 168 -14.18 30.47 14.02
CA SER A 168 -15.48 31.13 14.09
C SER A 168 -15.51 32.28 15.11
N LEU A 169 -14.81 32.11 16.25
CA LEU A 169 -14.71 33.13 17.29
C LEU A 169 -13.76 34.28 16.92
N THR A 170 -12.70 33.97 16.17
CA THR A 170 -11.64 34.92 15.81
C THR A 170 -11.77 35.46 14.38
N HIS A 171 -12.83 35.08 13.66
CA HIS A 171 -13.05 35.41 12.24
C HIS A 171 -11.84 35.14 11.34
N CYS A 172 -11.11 34.06 11.60
CA CYS A 172 -9.93 33.68 10.82
C CYS A 172 -10.07 32.29 10.18
N SER A 173 -9.23 32.02 9.17
CA SER A 173 -9.22 30.72 8.52
C SER A 173 -8.74 29.63 9.47
N ARG A 174 -9.19 28.38 9.27
CA ARG A 174 -8.76 27.23 10.09
C ARG A 174 -7.23 27.07 10.15
N SER A 175 -6.53 27.39 9.07
CA SER A 175 -5.07 27.35 9.02
C SER A 175 -4.46 28.39 9.95
N LYS A 176 -5.01 29.61 9.94
CA LYS A 176 -4.56 30.71 10.81
C LYS A 176 -4.90 30.42 12.28
N ALA A 177 -6.11 29.91 12.54
CA ALA A 177 -6.56 29.43 13.85
C ALA A 177 -5.58 28.41 14.47
N LEU A 178 -5.13 27.43 13.70
CA LEU A 178 -4.20 26.40 14.17
C LEU A 178 -2.79 26.91 14.45
N VAL A 179 -2.28 27.81 13.62
CA VAL A 179 -0.90 28.28 13.76
C VAL A 179 -0.79 29.34 14.86
N GLU A 180 -1.73 30.29 14.89
CA GLU A 180 -1.61 31.46 15.76
C GLU A 180 -2.29 31.26 17.12
N TYR A 181 -3.38 30.51 17.21
CA TYR A 181 -4.22 30.49 18.41
C TYR A 181 -4.21 29.13 19.13
N ALA A 182 -4.16 28.01 18.38
CA ALA A 182 -4.14 26.67 18.99
C ALA A 182 -3.00 26.42 20.00
N PRO A 183 -1.78 26.98 19.85
CA PRO A 183 -0.73 26.85 20.87
C PRO A 183 -1.11 27.44 22.24
N TYR A 184 -1.95 28.49 22.25
CA TYR A 184 -2.38 29.18 23.47
C TYR A 184 -3.68 28.63 24.06
N TYR A 185 -4.37 27.74 23.34
CA TYR A 185 -5.66 27.19 23.76
C TYR A 185 -5.63 26.53 25.16
N LYS A 186 -4.52 25.87 25.52
CA LYS A 186 -4.35 25.28 26.87
C LYS A 186 -4.21 26.32 27.98
N LEU A 187 -3.71 27.52 27.68
CA LEU A 187 -3.62 28.61 28.66
C LEU A 187 -5.00 29.21 28.94
N TRP A 188 -5.90 29.23 27.95
CA TRP A 188 -7.25 29.76 28.09
C TRP A 188 -8.22 28.84 28.83
N LEU A 189 -7.98 27.52 28.82
CA LEU A 189 -8.81 26.55 29.55
C LEU A 189 -8.51 26.47 31.05
N ASN A 190 -7.36 27.00 31.49
CA ASN A 190 -6.89 26.97 32.87
C ASN A 190 -6.96 28.36 33.55
N ALA A 191 -7.62 29.34 32.93
CA ALA A 191 -7.87 30.68 33.44
C ALA A 191 -9.36 30.85 33.72
#